data_AF-A0AAE0DD87-F1
#
_entry.id   AF-A0AAE0DD87-F1
#
_cell.length_a   1.000
_cell.length_b   1.000
_cell.length_c   1.000
_cell.angle_alpha   90.00
_cell.angle_beta   90.00
_cell.angle_gamma   90.00
#
_symmetry.space_group_name_H-M   'P 1'
#
loop_
_entity.id
_entity.type
_entity.pdbx_description
1 polymer ?
#
loop_
_entity_poly.entity_id
_entity_poly.type
_entity_poly.pdbx_seq_one_letter_code
_entity_poly.pdbx_strand_id
1 'polypeptide(L)'
;MLHCNPKSWNFDIDRFLNPFVPPPPWTHLPYPVSHFFGYRKSKPDNTGNLVPIFWACIGVFCGVAAVAAVSRQIPSFREHGAPIIVGSFGAAAVLEFYSIEAPLSQPRNSVLGQLLAALVGVAICKLFQLSPHFQEVRWLGGALSCALATTVMALTKTVHPPAGATALLAVVDDGVVQLGWFLVPIVMLGCVVMLATALIINNVQRRFPVYWWTPEDVRQHRVPWKRRGDEESHGKADADELESRSRSDSTVKPDPVLIMRPGEVIVPEHMFITPEEKLFLEQLSNRL
;
A
#
# COMPACT_ATOMS: atom_id res chain seq x y z
N MET A 1 16.09 22.88 -29.34
CA MET A 1 14.89 22.42 -28.61
C MET A 1 15.19 21.04 -28.04
N LEU A 2 15.39 20.94 -26.72
CA LEU A 2 15.52 19.66 -26.03
C LEU A 2 14.23 18.87 -26.24
N HIS A 3 14.30 17.79 -27.02
CA HIS A 3 13.21 16.82 -27.12
C HIS A 3 13.07 16.13 -25.76
N CYS A 4 12.20 16.65 -24.90
CA CYS A 4 11.78 15.92 -23.70
C CYS A 4 10.98 14.71 -24.18
N ASN A 5 11.50 13.50 -23.97
CA ASN A 5 10.78 12.26 -24.22
C ASN A 5 10.04 11.86 -22.93
N PRO A 6 8.70 12.00 -22.85
CA PRO A 6 7.96 11.71 -21.61
C PRO A 6 8.11 10.25 -21.17
N LYS A 7 8.48 9.34 -22.08
CA LYS A 7 8.70 7.91 -21.76
C LYS A 7 9.89 7.67 -20.83
N SER A 8 10.82 8.61 -20.70
CA SER A 8 11.96 8.47 -19.77
C SER A 8 11.65 8.98 -18.35
N TRP A 9 10.49 9.61 -18.14
CA TRP A 9 10.10 10.16 -16.85
C TRP A 9 9.49 9.08 -15.97
N ASN A 10 10.34 8.30 -15.31
CA ASN A 10 9.93 7.33 -14.29
C ASN A 10 10.44 7.77 -12.93
N PHE A 11 9.57 8.36 -12.12
CA PHE A 11 9.88 8.72 -10.73
C PHE A 11 9.45 7.60 -9.81
N ASP A 12 10.41 7.05 -9.09
CA ASP A 12 10.19 6.01 -8.09
C ASP A 12 10.85 6.40 -6.78
N ILE A 13 10.04 6.75 -5.79
CA ILE A 13 10.52 7.12 -4.45
C ILE A 13 11.15 5.93 -3.70
N ASP A 14 10.70 4.70 -3.97
CA ASP A 14 11.16 3.51 -3.27
C ASP A 14 12.61 3.18 -3.63
N ARG A 15 13.06 3.58 -4.82
CA ARG A 15 14.47 3.51 -5.21
C ARG A 15 15.40 4.26 -4.23
N PHE A 16 14.89 5.34 -3.63
CA PHE A 16 15.65 6.14 -2.66
C PHE A 16 15.41 5.69 -1.22
N LEU A 17 14.22 5.18 -0.90
CA LEU A 17 13.84 4.77 0.45
C LEU A 17 14.29 3.36 0.80
N ASN A 18 14.13 2.39 -0.11
CA ASN A 18 14.37 0.95 0.16
C ASN A 18 15.78 0.65 0.73
N PRO A 19 16.88 1.32 0.32
CA PRO A 19 18.19 1.09 0.92
C PRO A 19 18.27 1.40 2.42
N PHE A 20 17.42 2.32 2.92
CA PHE A 20 17.37 2.72 4.32
C PHE A 20 16.32 1.97 5.13
N VAL A 21 15.42 1.23 4.48
CA VAL A 21 14.36 0.49 5.15
C VAL A 21 14.95 -0.77 5.76
N PRO A 22 14.91 -0.95 7.10
CA PRO A 22 15.41 -2.16 7.71
C PRO A 22 14.53 -3.37 7.32
N PRO A 23 15.11 -4.57 7.22
CA PRO A 23 14.31 -5.78 7.07
C PRO A 23 13.38 -5.91 8.28
N PRO A 24 12.18 -6.46 8.09
CA PRO A 24 11.19 -6.49 9.15
C PRO A 24 11.67 -7.29 10.38
N PRO A 25 11.42 -6.82 11.60
CA PRO A 25 11.98 -7.38 12.84
C PRO A 25 11.29 -8.67 13.32
N TRP A 26 10.50 -9.34 12.47
CA TRP A 26 9.63 -10.45 12.87
C TRP A 26 10.39 -11.64 13.47
N THR A 27 11.69 -11.76 13.18
CA THR A 27 12.58 -12.79 13.74
C THR A 27 12.86 -12.60 15.23
N HIS A 28 12.69 -11.40 15.76
CA HIS A 28 12.93 -11.09 17.18
C HIS A 28 11.66 -11.14 18.04
N LEU A 29 10.48 -11.21 17.42
CA LEU A 29 9.20 -11.22 18.13
C LEU A 29 8.70 -12.66 18.35
N PRO A 30 8.03 -12.94 19.49
CA PRO A 30 7.40 -14.24 19.71
C PRO A 30 6.34 -14.49 18.64
N TYR A 31 6.26 -15.75 18.18
CA TYR A 31 5.42 -16.14 17.04
C TYR A 31 3.94 -15.71 17.14
N PRO A 32 3.26 -15.82 18.30
CA PRO A 32 1.87 -15.37 18.40
C PRO A 32 1.70 -13.88 18.07
N VAL A 33 2.67 -13.05 18.43
CA VAL A 33 2.65 -11.62 18.13
C VAL A 33 2.95 -11.41 16.65
N SER A 34 4.04 -11.97 16.13
CA SER A 34 4.41 -11.77 14.71
C SER A 34 3.36 -12.28 13.73
N HIS A 35 2.58 -13.30 14.11
CA HIS A 35 1.41 -13.77 13.36
C HIS A 35 0.40 -12.64 13.06
N PHE A 36 0.07 -11.80 14.05
CA PHE A 36 -0.85 -10.67 13.84
C PHE A 36 -0.25 -9.53 13.03
N PHE A 37 1.08 -9.51 12.83
CA PHE A 37 1.76 -8.55 11.95
C PHE A 37 1.98 -9.09 10.52
N GLY A 38 1.30 -10.19 10.16
CA GLY A 38 1.33 -10.76 8.81
C GLY A 38 2.46 -11.77 8.56
N TYR A 39 3.30 -12.06 9.56
CA TYR A 39 4.32 -13.11 9.46
C TYR A 39 3.66 -14.49 9.47
N ARG A 40 4.07 -15.36 8.54
CA ARG A 40 3.59 -16.75 8.43
C ARG A 40 4.77 -17.68 8.21
N LYS A 41 4.79 -18.81 8.92
CA LYS A 41 5.79 -19.87 8.74
C LYS A 41 5.52 -20.70 7.49
N SER A 42 4.26 -20.88 7.14
CA SER A 42 3.78 -21.60 5.96
C SER A 42 2.90 -20.71 5.09
N LYS A 43 2.73 -21.07 3.82
CA LYS A 43 1.75 -20.42 2.95
C LYS A 43 0.34 -20.68 3.53
N PRO A 44 -0.54 -19.67 3.64
CA PRO A 44 -1.91 -19.88 4.09
C PRO A 44 -2.67 -20.80 3.12
N ASP A 45 -3.53 -21.64 3.68
CA ASP A 45 -4.36 -22.58 2.90
C ASP A 45 -5.42 -21.83 2.09
N ASN A 46 -5.76 -22.36 0.91
CA ASN A 46 -6.82 -21.78 0.08
C ASN A 46 -8.18 -21.98 0.74
N THR A 47 -8.76 -20.91 1.29
CA THR A 47 -9.99 -20.98 2.10
C THR A 47 -11.28 -20.77 1.31
N GLY A 48 -11.25 -20.92 -0.03
CA GLY A 48 -12.42 -20.64 -0.88
C GLY A 48 -12.87 -19.16 -0.76
N ASN A 49 -14.08 -18.85 -1.24
CA ASN A 49 -14.60 -17.47 -1.25
C ASN A 49 -15.47 -17.12 -0.03
N LEU A 50 -16.24 -18.08 0.50
CA LEU A 50 -17.21 -17.80 1.58
C LEU A 50 -16.54 -17.40 2.89
N VAL A 51 -15.45 -18.06 3.27
CA VAL A 51 -14.75 -17.75 4.53
C VAL A 51 -14.14 -16.34 4.50
N PRO A 52 -13.42 -15.92 3.43
CA PRO A 52 -12.99 -14.53 3.32
C PRO A 52 -14.13 -13.52 3.32
N ILE A 53 -15.27 -13.80 2.66
CA ILE A 53 -16.45 -12.91 2.66
C ILE A 53 -17.03 -12.78 4.07
N PHE A 54 -17.14 -13.88 4.81
CA PHE A 54 -17.61 -13.89 6.19
C PHE A 54 -16.72 -13.03 7.09
N TRP A 55 -15.41 -13.23 7.02
CA TRP A 55 -14.45 -12.41 7.78
C TRP A 55 -14.41 -10.96 7.32
N ALA A 56 -14.63 -10.68 6.04
CA ALA A 56 -14.77 -9.32 5.55
C ALA A 56 -16.01 -8.63 6.14
N CYS A 57 -17.14 -9.34 6.23
CA CYS A 57 -18.36 -8.81 6.86
C CYS A 57 -18.13 -8.45 8.32
N ILE A 58 -17.56 -9.39 9.11
CA ILE A 58 -17.21 -9.14 10.52
C ILE A 58 -16.19 -7.99 10.61
N GLY A 59 -15.17 -8.02 9.77
CA GLY A 59 -14.11 -7.02 9.72
C GLY A 59 -14.63 -5.61 9.48
N VAL A 60 -15.40 -5.40 8.42
CA VAL A 60 -16.00 -4.10 8.10
C VAL A 60 -16.89 -3.62 9.24
N PHE A 61 -17.77 -4.48 9.77
CA PHE A 61 -18.63 -4.11 10.89
C PHE A 61 -17.81 -3.69 12.12
N CYS A 62 -16.88 -4.53 12.56
CA CYS A 62 -16.07 -4.28 13.74
C CYS A 62 -15.14 -3.07 13.56
N GLY A 63 -14.51 -2.90 12.41
CA GLY A 63 -13.59 -1.78 12.13
C GLY A 63 -14.31 -0.44 12.13
N VAL A 64 -15.41 -0.35 11.38
CA VAL A 64 -16.23 0.88 11.33
C VAL A 64 -16.87 1.16 12.69
N ALA A 65 -17.38 0.14 13.39
CA ALA A 65 -17.95 0.30 14.73
C ALA A 65 -16.90 0.73 15.76
N ALA A 66 -15.68 0.20 15.70
CA ALA A 66 -14.58 0.57 16.59
C ALA A 66 -14.17 2.04 16.38
N VAL A 67 -14.00 2.47 15.13
CA VAL A 67 -13.70 3.88 14.81
C VAL A 67 -14.83 4.79 15.31
N ALA A 68 -16.09 4.43 15.06
CA ALA A 68 -17.24 5.20 15.54
C ALA A 68 -17.32 5.28 17.07
N ALA A 69 -17.07 4.16 17.76
CA ALA A 69 -17.09 4.08 19.21
C ALA A 69 -15.99 4.93 19.84
N VAL A 70 -14.76 4.85 19.33
CA VAL A 70 -13.63 5.67 19.77
C VAL A 70 -13.92 7.15 19.53
N SER A 71 -14.38 7.52 18.33
CA SER A 71 -14.72 8.91 18.01
C SER A 71 -15.81 9.47 18.92
N ARG A 72 -16.81 8.66 19.30
CA ARG A 72 -17.88 9.06 20.22
C ARG A 72 -17.40 9.23 21.67
N GLN A 73 -16.38 8.51 22.10
CA GLN A 73 -15.91 8.55 23.49
C GLN A 73 -14.95 9.70 23.76
N ILE A 74 -14.32 10.27 22.74
CA ILE A 74 -13.35 11.36 22.89
C ILE A 74 -14.09 12.70 23.03
N PRO A 75 -14.06 13.36 24.21
CA PRO A 75 -14.79 14.60 24.44
C PRO A 75 -14.36 15.72 23.50
N SER A 76 -13.06 15.82 23.24
CA SER A 76 -12.48 16.81 22.33
C SER A 76 -13.06 16.70 20.91
N PHE A 77 -13.42 15.51 20.42
CA PHE A 77 -13.99 15.36 19.08
C PHE A 77 -15.44 15.83 19.04
N ARG A 78 -16.18 15.58 20.12
CA ARG A 78 -17.57 16.03 20.29
C ARG A 78 -17.67 17.55 20.43
N GLU A 79 -16.76 18.14 21.19
CA GLU A 79 -16.69 19.59 21.41
C GLU A 79 -16.40 20.35 20.10
N HIS A 80 -15.63 19.75 19.19
CA HIS A 80 -15.33 20.34 17.88
C HIS A 80 -16.33 19.93 16.78
N GLY A 81 -17.45 19.28 17.12
CA GLY A 81 -18.48 18.90 16.15
C GLY A 81 -18.03 17.87 15.10
N ALA A 82 -17.02 17.06 15.41
CA ALA A 82 -16.50 16.08 14.45
C ALA A 82 -17.58 15.04 14.07
N PRO A 83 -17.67 14.66 12.78
CA PRO A 83 -18.60 13.62 12.36
C PRO A 83 -18.23 12.30 13.04
N ILE A 84 -19.25 11.55 13.49
CA ILE A 84 -19.06 10.28 14.20
C ILE A 84 -18.29 9.27 13.33
N ILE A 85 -18.54 9.29 12.01
CA ILE A 85 -17.83 8.51 11.00
C ILE A 85 -17.60 9.40 9.78
N VAL A 86 -16.35 9.45 9.30
CA VAL A 86 -16.03 10.04 7.99
C VAL A 86 -16.34 8.99 6.91
N GLY A 87 -17.12 9.34 5.90
CA GLY A 87 -17.55 8.40 4.84
C GLY A 87 -16.40 7.66 4.16
N SER A 88 -15.20 8.28 4.09
CA SER A 88 -13.99 7.63 3.56
C SER A 88 -13.59 6.36 4.34
N PHE A 89 -13.84 6.27 5.65
CA PHE A 89 -13.54 5.06 6.42
C PHE A 89 -14.40 3.86 6.02
N GLY A 90 -15.59 4.08 5.45
CA GLY A 90 -16.38 2.99 4.86
C GLY A 90 -15.68 2.35 3.66
N ALA A 91 -15.12 3.17 2.77
CA ALA A 91 -14.33 2.67 1.63
C ALA A 91 -12.99 2.04 2.08
N ALA A 92 -12.35 2.62 3.10
CA ALA A 92 -11.14 2.05 3.71
C ALA A 92 -11.41 0.66 4.30
N ALA A 93 -12.55 0.47 4.97
CA ALA A 93 -12.94 -0.83 5.51
C ALA A 93 -13.07 -1.90 4.41
N VAL A 94 -13.63 -1.56 3.25
CA VAL A 94 -13.70 -2.53 2.13
C VAL A 94 -12.30 -2.94 1.67
N LEU A 95 -11.38 -1.98 1.53
CA LEU A 95 -10.00 -2.30 1.15
C LEU A 95 -9.28 -3.14 2.21
N GLU A 96 -9.39 -2.76 3.48
CA GLU A 96 -8.65 -3.38 4.58
C GLU A 96 -9.22 -4.72 5.03
N PHE A 97 -10.51 -5.02 4.83
CA PHE A 97 -11.13 -6.26 5.28
C PHE A 97 -11.56 -7.21 4.16
N TYR A 98 -11.84 -6.71 2.96
CA TYR A 98 -12.19 -7.56 1.80
C TYR A 98 -10.98 -7.72 0.87
N SER A 99 -10.41 -6.62 0.38
CA SER A 99 -9.27 -6.62 -0.55
C SER A 99 -7.90 -6.61 0.15
N ILE A 100 -7.71 -7.52 1.11
CA ILE A 100 -6.56 -7.53 2.03
C ILE A 100 -5.20 -7.76 1.33
N GLU A 101 -5.21 -8.34 0.14
CA GLU A 101 -4.00 -8.60 -0.67
C GLU A 101 -3.66 -7.45 -1.62
N ALA A 102 -4.59 -6.49 -1.79
CA ALA A 102 -4.37 -5.37 -2.69
C ALA A 102 -3.22 -4.48 -2.18
N PRO A 103 -2.32 -4.00 -3.06
CA PRO A 103 -1.30 -3.03 -2.67
C PRO A 103 -1.87 -1.78 -1.98
N LEU A 104 -3.06 -1.33 -2.39
CA LEU A 104 -3.73 -0.13 -1.89
C LEU A 104 -4.29 -0.28 -0.45
N SER A 105 -4.42 -1.51 0.05
CA SER A 105 -4.88 -1.80 1.42
C SER A 105 -3.74 -2.00 2.42
N GLN A 106 -2.48 -2.01 1.95
CA GLN A 106 -1.35 -2.24 2.83
C GLN A 106 -1.11 -1.07 3.79
N PRO A 107 -0.51 -1.30 4.98
CA PRO A 107 -0.46 -0.33 6.07
C PRO A 107 0.21 0.99 5.68
N ARG A 108 1.31 0.94 4.91
CA ARG A 108 1.96 2.16 4.38
C ARG A 108 0.97 3.04 3.63
N ASN A 109 0.16 2.46 2.76
CA ASN A 109 -0.77 3.20 1.91
C ASN A 109 -1.94 3.73 2.73
N SER A 110 -2.57 2.89 3.56
CA SER A 110 -3.68 3.32 4.43
C SER A 110 -3.26 4.48 5.34
N VAL A 111 -2.14 4.34 6.08
CA VAL A 111 -1.73 5.33 7.07
C VAL A 111 -1.14 6.59 6.44
N LEU A 112 -0.15 6.46 5.54
CA LEU A 112 0.50 7.63 4.94
C LEU A 112 -0.41 8.33 3.93
N GLY A 113 -1.22 7.56 3.18
CA GLY A 113 -2.17 8.14 2.24
C GLY A 113 -3.19 9.02 2.95
N GLN A 114 -3.75 8.55 4.06
CA GLN A 114 -4.69 9.33 4.88
C GLN A 114 -4.04 10.55 5.53
N LEU A 115 -2.80 10.42 6.03
CA LEU A 115 -2.04 11.55 6.57
C LEU A 115 -1.84 12.64 5.51
N LEU A 116 -1.30 12.27 4.35
CA LEU A 116 -1.00 13.19 3.26
C LEU A 116 -2.27 13.84 2.72
N ALA A 117 -3.36 13.08 2.57
CA ALA A 117 -4.63 13.59 2.13
C ALA A 117 -5.26 14.57 3.12
N ALA A 118 -5.21 14.29 4.43
CA ALA A 118 -5.70 15.22 5.45
C ALA A 118 -4.89 16.52 5.45
N LEU A 119 -3.56 16.44 5.34
CA LEU A 119 -2.67 17.61 5.27
C LEU A 119 -2.96 18.47 4.03
N VAL A 120 -3.00 17.85 2.84
CA VAL A 120 -3.29 18.55 1.58
C VAL A 120 -4.71 19.11 1.58
N GLY A 121 -5.68 18.33 2.07
CA GLY A 121 -7.08 18.73 2.19
C GLY A 121 -7.27 20.00 3.01
N VAL A 122 -6.73 20.01 4.23
CA VAL A 122 -6.81 21.16 5.12
C VAL A 122 -6.01 22.34 4.56
N ALA A 123 -4.83 22.11 3.98
CA ALA A 123 -4.03 23.17 3.37
C ALA A 123 -4.78 23.89 2.24
N ILE A 124 -5.42 23.12 1.34
CA ILE A 124 -6.22 23.69 0.24
C ILE A 124 -7.47 24.39 0.77
N CYS A 125 -8.16 23.81 1.76
CA CYS A 125 -9.29 24.47 2.42
C CYS A 125 -8.86 25.84 2.98
N LYS A 126 -7.77 25.88 3.76
CA LYS A 126 -7.26 27.13 4.37
C LYS A 126 -6.83 28.15 3.33
N LEU A 127 -6.21 27.73 2.24
CA LEU A 127 -5.84 28.61 1.14
C LEU A 127 -7.08 29.24 0.49
N PHE A 128 -8.11 28.45 0.23
CA PHE A 128 -9.35 28.91 -0.39
C PHE A 128 -10.18 29.79 0.55
N GLN A 129 -10.13 29.56 1.87
CA GLN A 129 -10.76 30.40 2.89
C GLN A 129 -10.20 31.84 2.94
N LEU A 130 -9.03 32.11 2.37
CA LEU A 130 -8.49 33.48 2.24
C LEU A 130 -9.28 34.33 1.23
N SER A 131 -10.02 33.70 0.32
CA SER A 131 -10.86 34.39 -0.66
C SER A 131 -12.23 34.73 -0.07
N PRO A 132 -12.75 35.95 -0.25
CA PRO A 132 -14.12 36.29 0.16
C PRO A 132 -15.18 35.50 -0.60
N HIS A 133 -14.84 34.94 -1.77
CA HIS A 133 -15.74 34.13 -2.61
C HIS A 133 -15.64 32.62 -2.32
N PHE A 134 -15.07 32.21 -1.18
CA PHE A 134 -14.82 30.81 -0.82
C PHE A 134 -16.01 29.89 -1.11
N GLN A 135 -17.22 30.31 -0.74
CA GLN A 135 -18.43 29.49 -0.91
C GLN A 135 -18.77 29.24 -2.39
N GLU A 136 -18.56 30.22 -3.26
CA GLU A 136 -18.83 30.10 -4.70
C GLU A 136 -17.81 29.20 -5.40
N VAL A 137 -16.54 29.24 -4.97
CA VAL A 137 -15.44 28.44 -5.56
C VAL A 137 -15.17 27.12 -4.84
N ARG A 138 -16.00 26.77 -3.85
CA ARG A 138 -15.77 25.61 -2.97
C ARG A 138 -15.71 24.28 -3.71
N TRP A 139 -16.56 24.12 -4.71
CA TRP A 139 -16.60 22.92 -5.56
C TRP A 139 -15.26 22.70 -6.29
N LEU A 140 -14.63 23.79 -6.75
CA LEU A 140 -13.32 23.76 -7.39
C LEU A 140 -12.21 23.47 -6.37
N GLY A 141 -12.31 24.04 -5.17
CA GLY A 141 -11.40 23.73 -4.06
C GLY A 141 -11.41 22.26 -3.67
N GLY A 142 -12.59 21.63 -3.60
CA GLY A 142 -12.74 20.20 -3.34
C GLY A 142 -12.13 19.33 -4.44
N ALA A 143 -12.38 19.68 -5.71
CA ALA A 143 -11.79 18.99 -6.86
C ALA A 143 -10.25 19.10 -6.87
N LEU A 144 -9.72 20.32 -6.66
CA LEU A 144 -8.30 20.59 -6.59
C LEU A 144 -7.64 19.84 -5.44
N SER A 145 -8.27 19.82 -4.27
CA SER A 145 -7.79 19.10 -3.10
C SER A 145 -7.65 17.61 -3.36
N CYS A 146 -8.69 16.97 -3.92
CA CYS A 146 -8.66 15.55 -4.28
C CYS A 146 -7.56 15.25 -5.31
N ALA A 147 -7.43 16.09 -6.35
CA ALA A 147 -6.41 15.92 -7.39
C ALA A 147 -4.98 16.07 -6.86
N LEU A 148 -4.72 17.06 -6.02
CA LEU A 148 -3.40 17.28 -5.42
C LEU A 148 -3.06 16.21 -4.39
N ALA A 149 -4.01 15.80 -3.55
CA ALA A 149 -3.79 14.70 -2.60
C ALA A 149 -3.47 13.41 -3.34
N THR A 150 -4.20 13.10 -4.41
CA THR A 150 -3.93 11.93 -5.27
C THR A 150 -2.56 12.01 -5.91
N THR A 151 -2.17 13.17 -6.45
CA THR A 151 -0.84 13.40 -7.02
C THR A 151 0.27 13.17 -5.98
N VAL A 152 0.13 13.74 -4.79
CA VAL A 152 1.11 13.57 -3.69
C VAL A 152 1.21 12.10 -3.27
N MET A 153 0.09 11.40 -3.15
CA MET A 153 0.09 9.96 -2.85
C MET A 153 0.72 9.13 -3.98
N ALA A 154 0.47 9.48 -5.24
CA ALA A 154 1.06 8.80 -6.39
C ALA A 154 2.58 8.96 -6.41
N LEU A 155 3.09 10.18 -6.20
CA LEU A 155 4.52 10.46 -6.12
C LEU A 155 5.19 9.73 -4.95
N THR A 156 4.50 9.62 -3.81
CA THR A 156 5.04 8.94 -2.62
C THR A 156 4.79 7.43 -2.60
N LYS A 157 4.14 6.87 -3.64
CA LYS A 157 3.68 5.47 -3.69
C LYS A 157 2.85 5.06 -2.46
N THR A 158 1.98 5.95 -2.00
CA THR A 158 1.09 5.75 -0.84
C THR A 158 -0.39 5.83 -1.21
N VAL A 159 -0.73 5.57 -2.47
CA VAL A 159 -2.10 5.70 -2.98
C VAL A 159 -3.06 4.85 -2.16
N HIS A 160 -3.97 5.54 -1.49
CA HIS A 160 -5.09 4.96 -0.77
C HIS A 160 -6.36 5.69 -1.21
N PRO A 161 -7.15 5.13 -2.15
CA PRO A 161 -8.30 5.83 -2.72
C PRO A 161 -9.29 6.44 -1.71
N PRO A 162 -9.58 5.81 -0.56
CA PRO A 162 -10.40 6.44 0.49
C PRO A 162 -9.87 7.78 0.99
N ALA A 163 -8.55 7.97 0.99
CA ALA A 163 -7.92 9.21 1.38
C ALA A 163 -8.24 10.37 0.43
N GLY A 164 -8.46 10.10 -0.86
CA GLY A 164 -8.93 11.12 -1.81
C GLY A 164 -10.30 11.72 -1.40
N ALA A 165 -11.20 10.87 -0.89
CA ALA A 165 -12.47 11.32 -0.33
C ALA A 165 -12.29 12.12 0.98
N THR A 166 -11.32 11.75 1.82
CA THR A 166 -10.95 12.54 3.02
C THR A 166 -10.47 13.94 2.65
N ALA A 167 -9.60 14.06 1.63
CA ALA A 167 -9.11 15.36 1.15
C ALA A 167 -10.25 16.23 0.60
N LEU A 168 -11.15 15.64 -0.20
CA LEU A 168 -12.33 16.32 -0.72
C LEU A 168 -13.26 16.82 0.40
N LEU A 169 -13.56 15.95 1.39
CA LEU A 169 -14.39 16.29 2.55
C LEU A 169 -13.81 17.45 3.37
N ALA A 170 -12.48 17.52 3.48
CA ALA A 170 -11.80 18.62 4.17
C ALA A 170 -12.12 20.02 3.61
N VAL A 171 -12.61 20.09 2.36
CA VAL A 171 -12.99 21.36 1.72
C VAL A 171 -14.50 21.51 1.62
N VAL A 172 -15.25 20.45 1.32
CA VAL A 172 -16.68 20.56 0.94
C VAL A 172 -17.66 20.43 2.11
N ASP A 173 -17.27 19.79 3.21
CA ASP A 173 -18.16 19.59 4.36
C ASP A 173 -17.97 20.68 5.41
N ASP A 174 -19.04 21.36 5.83
CA ASP A 174 -18.95 22.48 6.77
C ASP A 174 -18.43 22.07 8.15
N GLY A 175 -18.83 20.90 8.63
CA GLY A 175 -18.34 20.38 9.92
C GLY A 175 -16.84 20.09 9.84
N VAL A 176 -16.39 19.46 8.76
CA VAL A 176 -14.96 19.15 8.57
C VAL A 176 -14.13 20.42 8.33
N VAL A 177 -14.65 21.40 7.60
CA VAL A 177 -13.99 22.69 7.39
C VAL A 177 -13.76 23.43 8.72
N GLN A 178 -14.71 23.34 9.66
CA GLN A 178 -14.58 23.90 11.00
C GLN A 178 -13.48 23.21 11.83
N LEU A 179 -13.28 21.89 11.67
CA LEU A 179 -12.19 21.17 12.31
C LEU A 179 -10.81 21.70 11.89
N GLY A 180 -10.66 22.08 10.61
CA GLY A 180 -9.39 22.55 10.07
C GLY A 180 -8.25 21.56 10.35
N TRP A 181 -7.15 22.04 10.94
CA TRP A 181 -5.98 21.20 11.25
C TRP A 181 -6.26 20.11 12.29
N PHE A 182 -7.33 20.24 13.08
CA PHE A 182 -7.75 19.20 14.01
C PHE A 182 -8.26 17.93 13.30
N LEU A 183 -8.55 18.01 12.00
CA LEU A 183 -8.88 16.84 11.17
C LEU A 183 -7.72 15.82 11.13
N VAL A 184 -6.46 16.28 11.11
CA VAL A 184 -5.29 15.40 10.96
C VAL A 184 -5.21 14.38 12.10
N PRO A 185 -5.17 14.76 13.39
CA PRO A 185 -5.16 13.78 14.47
C PRO A 185 -6.41 12.90 14.53
N ILE A 186 -7.60 13.41 14.15
CA ILE A 186 -8.83 12.62 14.08
C ILE A 186 -8.68 11.50 13.05
N VAL A 187 -8.27 11.84 11.83
CA VAL A 187 -8.09 10.87 10.73
C VAL A 187 -7.01 9.87 11.10
N MET A 188 -5.88 10.32 11.66
CA MET A 188 -4.79 9.42 12.07
C MET A 188 -5.20 8.44 13.16
N LEU A 189 -5.97 8.89 14.16
CA LEU A 189 -6.52 7.99 15.16
C LEU A 189 -7.45 6.95 14.54
N GLY A 190 -8.35 7.38 13.65
CA GLY A 190 -9.23 6.48 12.90
C GLY A 190 -8.45 5.43 12.10
N CYS A 191 -7.36 5.82 11.43
CA CYS A 191 -6.50 4.90 10.69
C CYS A 191 -5.81 3.88 11.61
N VAL A 192 -5.32 4.31 12.77
CA VAL A 192 -4.69 3.41 13.75
C VAL A 192 -5.69 2.40 14.30
N VAL A 193 -6.91 2.84 14.64
CA VAL A 193 -7.98 1.95 15.14
C VAL A 193 -8.42 0.97 14.05
N MET A 194 -8.59 1.45 12.81
CA MET A 194 -8.95 0.61 11.68
C MET A 194 -7.87 -0.45 11.41
N LEU A 195 -6.61 -0.03 11.32
CA LEU A 195 -5.47 -0.91 11.09
C LEU A 195 -5.33 -1.94 12.22
N ALA A 196 -5.45 -1.52 13.48
CA ALA A 196 -5.40 -2.45 14.62
C ALA A 196 -6.50 -3.52 14.52
N THR A 197 -7.71 -3.11 14.14
CA THR A 197 -8.83 -4.03 13.93
C THR A 197 -8.59 -4.97 12.75
N ALA A 198 -8.04 -4.45 11.65
CA ALA A 198 -7.64 -5.23 10.48
C ALA A 198 -6.57 -6.27 10.83
N LEU A 199 -5.54 -5.90 11.60
CA LEU A 199 -4.52 -6.84 12.08
C LEU A 199 -5.14 -7.96 12.91
N ILE A 200 -6.11 -7.68 13.77
CA ILE A 200 -6.74 -8.73 14.59
C ILE A 200 -7.62 -9.65 13.73
N ILE A 201 -8.58 -9.09 13.00
CA ILE A 201 -9.64 -9.87 12.33
C ILE A 201 -9.09 -10.60 11.10
N ASN A 202 -8.25 -9.94 10.30
CA ASN A 202 -7.74 -10.58 9.09
C ASN A 202 -6.76 -11.71 9.40
N ASN A 203 -6.04 -11.67 10.54
CA ASN A 203 -5.07 -12.72 10.86
C ASN A 203 -5.66 -13.95 11.57
N VAL A 204 -6.98 -14.02 11.78
CA VAL A 204 -7.60 -15.21 12.38
C VAL A 204 -7.49 -16.43 11.45
N GLN A 205 -7.91 -16.28 10.19
CA GLN A 205 -7.81 -17.34 9.16
C GLN A 205 -7.21 -16.86 7.83
N ARG A 206 -6.87 -15.56 7.71
CA ARG A 206 -6.26 -14.98 6.50
C ARG A 206 -4.89 -14.39 6.87
N ARG A 207 -4.25 -13.69 5.93
CA ARG A 207 -2.93 -13.05 6.14
C ARG A 207 -3.02 -11.57 5.80
N PHE A 208 -2.76 -10.71 6.78
CA PHE A 208 -2.66 -9.27 6.58
C PHE A 208 -1.66 -8.65 7.58
N PRO A 209 -0.86 -7.67 7.19
CA PRO A 209 -0.62 -7.25 5.82
C PRO A 209 0.22 -8.29 5.05
N VAL A 210 0.28 -8.13 3.73
CA VAL A 210 1.22 -8.86 2.88
C VAL A 210 2.62 -8.28 3.07
N TYR A 211 2.73 -6.95 3.12
CA TYR A 211 3.95 -6.22 3.44
C TYR A 211 3.62 -4.92 4.17
N TRP A 212 4.58 -4.42 4.96
CA TRP A 212 4.40 -3.18 5.73
C TRP A 212 4.81 -1.93 4.97
N TRP A 213 5.90 -2.01 4.20
CA TRP A 213 6.51 -0.83 3.56
C TRP A 213 6.69 -0.98 2.05
N THR A 214 7.28 -2.08 1.62
CA THR A 214 7.51 -2.39 0.20
C THR A 214 7.29 -3.88 -0.03
N PRO A 215 6.75 -4.27 -1.19
CA PRO A 215 6.70 -5.67 -1.61
C PRO A 215 8.07 -6.22 -2.03
N GLU A 216 9.04 -5.34 -2.33
CA GLU A 216 10.38 -5.74 -2.77
C GLU A 216 11.24 -6.25 -1.61
N ASP A 217 12.17 -7.16 -1.92
CA ASP A 217 13.14 -7.62 -0.93
C ASP A 217 14.21 -6.54 -0.71
N VAL A 218 14.07 -5.79 0.39
CA VAL A 218 15.01 -4.75 0.82
C VAL A 218 16.44 -5.27 1.04
N ARG A 219 16.65 -6.58 1.19
CA ARG A 219 18.00 -7.17 1.31
C ARG A 219 18.77 -7.12 -0.01
N GLN A 220 18.07 -7.18 -1.14
CA GLN A 220 18.67 -7.18 -2.48
C GLN A 220 19.15 -5.78 -2.89
N HIS A 221 18.55 -4.71 -2.34
CA HIS A 221 18.93 -3.32 -2.65
C HIS A 221 20.16 -2.80 -1.88
N ARG A 222 20.83 -3.66 -1.09
CA ARG A 222 22.09 -3.31 -0.39
C ARG A 222 23.34 -3.42 -1.27
N VAL A 223 23.25 -3.92 -2.51
CA VAL A 223 24.42 -3.94 -3.40
C VAL A 223 24.71 -2.51 -3.87
N PRO A 224 25.94 -1.99 -3.69
CA PRO A 224 26.26 -0.62 -4.06
C PRO A 224 26.10 -0.40 -5.57
N TRP A 225 25.52 0.75 -5.90
CA TRP A 225 25.38 1.32 -7.24
C TRP A 225 26.65 1.15 -8.10
N LYS A 226 26.65 0.17 -9.02
CA LYS A 226 27.60 0.17 -10.14
C LYS A 226 27.04 1.14 -11.19
N ARG A 227 27.77 2.23 -11.47
CA ARG A 227 27.42 3.15 -12.55
C ARG A 227 27.34 2.35 -13.86
N ARG A 228 26.27 2.58 -14.60
CA ARG A 228 25.96 1.99 -15.91
C ARG A 228 26.90 2.53 -17.00
N GLY A 229 28.20 2.25 -16.86
CA GLY A 229 29.27 2.69 -17.76
C GLY A 229 30.26 1.58 -18.17
N ASP A 230 30.22 0.41 -17.52
CA ASP A 230 31.23 -0.65 -17.71
C ASP A 230 30.62 -1.99 -18.18
N GLU A 231 29.50 -1.95 -18.91
CA GLU A 231 28.76 -3.17 -19.35
C GLU A 231 29.40 -3.90 -20.55
N GLU A 232 30.46 -3.38 -21.19
CA GLU A 232 31.05 -4.04 -22.37
C GLU A 232 32.26 -4.96 -22.10
N SER A 233 32.88 -4.95 -20.90
CA SER A 233 34.10 -5.77 -20.66
C SER A 233 33.95 -6.94 -19.69
N HIS A 234 32.86 -7.03 -18.92
CA HIS A 234 32.74 -8.03 -17.84
C HIS A 234 31.85 -9.26 -18.16
N GLY A 235 31.12 -9.26 -19.28
CA GLY A 235 30.20 -10.34 -19.65
C GLY A 235 30.84 -11.73 -19.90
N LYS A 236 32.18 -11.82 -19.94
CA LYS A 236 32.89 -13.10 -20.06
C LYS A 236 33.46 -13.64 -18.75
N ALA A 237 33.69 -12.80 -17.74
CA ALA A 237 34.29 -13.24 -16.48
C ALA A 237 33.24 -13.77 -15.50
N ASP A 238 32.03 -13.20 -15.50
CA ASP A 238 30.95 -13.61 -14.59
C ASP A 238 30.33 -14.97 -14.94
N ALA A 239 30.48 -15.45 -16.19
CA ALA A 239 29.98 -16.75 -16.63
C ALA A 239 30.81 -17.92 -16.05
N ASP A 240 32.14 -17.77 -16.02
CA ASP A 240 33.06 -18.79 -15.48
C ASP A 240 33.00 -18.84 -13.93
N GLU A 241 32.73 -17.71 -13.28
CA GLU A 241 32.61 -17.65 -11.81
C GLU A 241 31.28 -18.26 -11.31
N LEU A 242 30.19 -18.16 -12.09
CA LEU A 242 28.90 -18.80 -11.79
C LEU A 242 28.93 -20.33 -11.98
N GLU A 243 29.70 -20.84 -12.95
CA GLU A 243 29.88 -22.29 -13.17
C GLU A 243 30.77 -22.94 -12.09
N SER A 244 31.71 -22.20 -11.49
CA SER A 244 32.54 -22.74 -10.41
C SER A 244 31.81 -22.81 -9.07
N ARG A 245 30.90 -21.85 -8.77
CA ARG A 245 30.11 -21.83 -7.52
C ARG A 245 29.00 -22.88 -7.50
N SER A 246 28.49 -23.30 -8.65
CA SER A 246 27.45 -24.34 -8.76
C SER A 246 27.96 -25.76 -8.52
N ARG A 247 29.28 -25.99 -8.44
CA ARG A 247 29.86 -27.31 -8.10
C ARG A 247 30.10 -27.56 -6.61
N SER A 248 29.95 -26.57 -5.74
CA SER A 248 30.35 -26.70 -4.32
C SER A 248 29.21 -26.73 -3.29
N ASP A 249 27.97 -26.47 -3.67
CA ASP A 249 26.84 -26.46 -2.72
C ASP A 249 25.71 -27.40 -3.18
N SER A 250 25.99 -28.70 -3.05
CA SER A 250 24.99 -29.75 -3.24
C SER A 250 24.36 -30.07 -1.88
N THR A 251 23.24 -29.43 -1.52
CA THR A 251 22.22 -30.01 -0.60
C THR A 251 20.90 -29.25 -0.49
N VAL A 252 20.66 -28.16 -1.23
CA VAL A 252 19.35 -27.48 -1.23
C VAL A 252 18.68 -27.62 -2.60
N LYS A 253 17.49 -28.26 -2.64
CA LYS A 253 16.67 -28.29 -3.86
C LYS A 253 16.34 -26.85 -4.27
N PRO A 254 16.61 -26.43 -5.52
CA PRO A 254 16.30 -25.07 -5.96
C PRO A 254 14.78 -24.83 -5.93
N ASP A 255 14.37 -23.65 -5.45
CA ASP A 255 12.99 -23.19 -5.54
C ASP A 255 12.53 -23.17 -7.01
N PRO A 256 11.26 -23.51 -7.32
CA PRO A 256 10.75 -23.43 -8.68
C PRO A 256 10.84 -22.00 -9.22
N VAL A 257 11.73 -21.78 -10.19
CA VAL A 257 11.84 -20.50 -10.91
C VAL A 257 10.98 -20.58 -12.17
N LEU A 258 9.96 -19.72 -12.27
CA LEU A 258 9.22 -19.49 -13.51
C LEU A 258 10.02 -18.53 -14.39
N ILE A 259 10.30 -18.92 -15.64
CA ILE A 259 11.08 -18.13 -16.59
C ILE A 259 10.15 -17.62 -17.68
N MET A 260 10.08 -16.30 -17.85
CA MET A 260 9.39 -15.65 -18.96
C MET A 260 10.42 -15.11 -19.95
N ARG A 261 10.29 -15.50 -21.22
CA ARG A 261 11.04 -14.98 -22.37
C ARG A 261 10.05 -14.40 -23.38
N PRO A 262 10.49 -13.59 -24.36
CA PRO A 262 9.60 -13.14 -25.43
C PRO A 262 8.97 -14.33 -26.17
N GLY A 263 7.65 -14.49 -26.06
CA GLY A 263 6.88 -15.58 -26.66
C GLY A 263 6.99 -16.97 -26.01
N GLU A 264 7.68 -17.11 -24.87
CA GLU A 264 7.85 -18.39 -24.17
C GLU A 264 7.67 -18.22 -22.65
N VAL A 265 6.83 -19.05 -22.04
CA VAL A 265 6.65 -19.14 -20.58
C VAL A 265 7.01 -20.55 -20.14
N ILE A 266 8.10 -20.69 -19.40
CA ILE A 266 8.56 -21.98 -18.86
C ILE A 266 8.06 -22.10 -17.42
N VAL A 267 7.10 -23.01 -17.22
CA VAL A 267 6.51 -23.32 -15.93
C VAL A 267 7.12 -24.61 -15.39
N PRO A 268 7.74 -24.62 -14.20
CA PRO A 268 8.26 -25.83 -13.58
C PRO A 268 7.15 -26.88 -13.35
N GLU A 269 7.45 -28.16 -13.56
CA GLU A 269 6.47 -29.27 -13.50
C GLU A 269 5.71 -29.41 -12.17
N HIS A 270 6.24 -28.81 -11.10
CA HIS A 270 5.69 -28.83 -9.74
C HIS A 270 4.98 -27.52 -9.35
N MET A 271 4.85 -26.57 -10.29
CA MET A 271 4.11 -25.33 -10.09
C MET A 271 2.72 -25.46 -10.73
N PHE A 272 1.68 -25.48 -9.90
CA PHE A 272 0.30 -25.47 -10.38
C PHE A 272 -0.09 -24.06 -10.80
N ILE A 273 -0.42 -23.87 -12.08
CA ILE A 273 -0.89 -22.60 -12.65
C ILE A 273 -2.28 -22.84 -13.22
N THR A 274 -3.22 -21.98 -12.88
CA THR A 274 -4.58 -22.02 -13.45
C THR A 274 -4.56 -21.65 -14.94
N PRO A 275 -5.54 -22.09 -15.73
CA PRO A 275 -5.61 -21.73 -17.16
C PRO A 275 -5.63 -20.21 -17.39
N GLU A 276 -6.24 -19.45 -16.47
CA GLU A 276 -6.31 -17.99 -16.53
C GLU A 276 -4.95 -17.34 -16.26
N GLU A 277 -4.23 -17.80 -15.25
CA GLU A 277 -2.87 -17.33 -14.94
C GLU A 277 -1.89 -17.67 -16.07
N LYS A 278 -2.01 -18.86 -16.68
CA LYS A 278 -1.17 -19.25 -17.81
C LYS A 278 -1.41 -18.33 -19.02
N LEU A 279 -2.67 -18.05 -19.34
CA LEU A 279 -3.03 -17.13 -20.41
C LEU A 279 -2.51 -15.71 -20.16
N PHE A 280 -2.59 -15.24 -18.91
CA PHE A 280 -2.04 -13.94 -18.52
C PHE A 280 -0.52 -13.88 -18.66
N LEU A 281 0.20 -14.93 -18.25
CA LEU A 281 1.65 -15.02 -18.40
C LEU A 281 2.07 -15.07 -19.88
N GLU A 282 1.33 -15.78 -20.73
CA GLU A 282 1.57 -15.80 -22.17
C GLU A 282 1.32 -14.43 -22.81
N GLN A 283 0.28 -13.71 -22.39
CA GLN A 283 0.04 -12.33 -22.82
C GLN A 283 1.14 -11.37 -22.39
N LEU A 284 1.67 -11.52 -21.17
CA LEU A 284 2.81 -10.73 -20.69
C LEU A 284 4.10 -11.07 -21.46
N SER A 285 4.35 -12.35 -21.67
CA SER A 285 5.50 -12.85 -22.44
C SER A 285 5.52 -12.33 -23.88
N ASN A 286 4.36 -12.20 -24.52
CA ASN A 286 4.25 -11.61 -25.86
C ASN A 286 4.44 -10.09 -25.90
N ARG A 287 4.49 -9.42 -24.75
CA ARG A 287 4.68 -7.97 -24.62
C ARG A 287 6.07 -7.59 -24.12
N LEU A 288 6.89 -8.56 -23.71
CA LEU A 288 8.31 -8.40 -23.40
C LEU A 288 9.12 -8.25 -24.68
#